data_AF-A0AAV4FEZ1-F1
#
_entry.id   AF-A0AAV4FEZ1-F1
#
_cell.length_a   1.000
_cell.length_b   1.000
_cell.length_c   1.000
_cell.angle_alpha   90.00
_cell.angle_beta   90.00
_cell.angle_gamma   90.00
#
_symmetry.space_group_name_H-M   'P 1'
#
loop_
_entity.id
_entity.type
_entity.pdbx_description
1 polymer ?
#
loop_
_entity_poly.entity_id
_entity_poly.type
_entity_poly.pdbx_seq_one_letter_code
_entity_poly.pdbx_strand_id
1 'polypeptide(L)'
;MKRKEFTGEDLLKRKHFDDLIKTIVQMTTDDEGEETKDGLRLAIGYILKRLIKVFNGYYIQQDRMDDAKEVDLFQRVFESNWAYTFHSSQVATELLRNTLRKPCDMPLESDIKKSSRFSH
;
A
#
# COMPACT_ATOMS: atom_id res chain seq x y z
N MET A 1 -23.83 25.68 3.77
CA MET A 1 -22.85 24.92 4.58
C MET A 1 -21.57 24.83 3.78
N LYS A 2 -20.50 25.56 4.12
CA LYS A 2 -19.23 25.53 3.36
C LYS A 2 -18.59 24.17 3.55
N ARG A 3 -18.32 23.42 2.47
CA ARG A 3 -17.50 22.20 2.54
C ARG A 3 -16.11 22.63 3.01
N LYS A 4 -15.66 22.07 4.13
CA LYS A 4 -14.29 22.26 4.61
C LYS A 4 -13.38 21.50 3.64
N GLU A 5 -12.46 22.19 2.99
CA GLU A 5 -11.47 21.55 2.12
C GLU A 5 -10.59 20.65 2.99
N PHE A 6 -10.51 19.37 2.61
CA PHE A 6 -9.68 18.40 3.28
C PHE A 6 -8.29 18.46 2.64
N THR A 7 -7.29 18.84 3.42
CA THR A 7 -5.92 18.95 2.93
C THR A 7 -5.15 17.66 3.16
N GLY A 8 -4.00 17.50 2.50
CA GLY A 8 -3.11 16.36 2.76
C GLY A 8 -2.64 16.28 4.23
N GLU A 9 -2.56 17.43 4.92
CA GLU A 9 -2.24 17.48 6.35
C GLU A 9 -3.35 16.88 7.24
N ASP A 10 -4.62 16.95 6.82
CA ASP A 10 -5.73 16.39 7.58
C ASP A 10 -5.74 14.86 7.55
N LEU A 11 -5.15 14.25 6.53
CA LEU A 11 -5.10 12.79 6.36
C LEU A 11 -4.28 12.10 7.46
N LEU A 12 -3.31 12.80 8.06
CA LEU A 12 -2.44 12.27 9.12
C LEU A 12 -2.90 12.64 10.54
N LYS A 13 -4.15 13.09 10.71
CA LYS A 13 -4.74 13.36 12.03
C LYS A 13 -5.43 12.11 12.54
N ARG A 14 -5.15 11.71 13.78
CA ARG A 14 -5.69 10.45 14.36
C ARG A 14 -7.20 10.38 14.36
N LYS A 15 -7.89 11.51 14.49
CA LYS A 15 -9.35 11.60 14.45
C LYS A 15 -9.98 11.10 13.14
N HIS A 16 -9.20 11.01 12.07
CA HIS A 16 -9.63 10.53 10.75
C HIS A 16 -9.13 9.12 10.44
N PHE A 17 -8.44 8.47 11.38
CA PHE A 17 -7.81 7.18 11.16
C PHE A 17 -8.82 6.11 10.76
N ASP A 18 -9.91 5.97 11.53
CA ASP A 18 -10.92 4.94 11.27
C ASP A 18 -11.60 5.13 9.91
N ASP A 19 -11.90 6.38 9.56
CA ASP A 19 -12.50 6.71 8.26
C ASP A 19 -11.52 6.38 7.13
N LEU A 20 -10.24 6.74 7.28
CA LEU A 20 -9.19 6.43 6.31
C LEU A 20 -9.07 4.92 6.11
N ILE A 21 -8.98 4.13 7.18
CA ILE A 21 -8.88 2.67 7.07
C ILE A 21 -10.13 2.07 6.41
N LYS A 22 -11.33 2.52 6.79
CA LYS A 22 -12.58 2.09 6.14
C LYS A 22 -12.59 2.41 4.65
N THR A 23 -12.19 3.62 4.27
CA THR A 23 -12.11 4.01 2.86
C THR A 23 -11.09 3.17 2.10
N ILE A 24 -9.92 2.87 2.69
CA ILE A 24 -8.94 1.98 2.06
C ILE A 24 -9.53 0.59 1.87
N VAL A 25 -10.20 0.05 2.89
CA VAL A 25 -10.86 -1.26 2.80
C VAL A 25 -11.89 -1.26 1.67
N GLN A 26 -12.79 -0.27 1.64
CA GLN A 26 -13.82 -0.13 0.60
C GLN A 26 -13.24 0.03 -0.81
N MET A 27 -12.15 0.79 -0.98
CA MET A 27 -11.52 0.98 -2.30
C MET A 27 -10.76 -0.25 -2.80
N THR A 28 -10.40 -1.16 -1.88
CA THR A 28 -9.53 -2.30 -2.15
C THR A 28 -10.26 -3.64 -2.05
N THR A 29 -11.53 -3.61 -1.69
CA THR A 29 -12.43 -4.76 -1.78
C THR A 29 -13.43 -4.47 -2.91
N ASP A 30 -13.93 -5.50 -3.56
CA ASP A 30 -15.03 -5.39 -4.51
C ASP A 30 -16.35 -4.97 -3.81
N ASP A 31 -17.37 -4.65 -4.61
CA ASP A 31 -18.68 -4.20 -4.09
C ASP A 31 -19.42 -5.31 -3.33
N GLU A 32 -19.07 -6.57 -3.58
CA GLU A 32 -19.67 -7.76 -2.95
C GLU A 32 -18.95 -8.20 -1.67
N GLY A 33 -17.74 -7.70 -1.41
CA GLY A 33 -16.96 -8.01 -0.22
C GLY A 33 -16.11 -9.28 -0.32
N GLU A 34 -16.06 -9.93 -1.48
CA GLU A 34 -15.50 -11.27 -1.67
C GLU A 34 -14.03 -11.24 -2.09
N GLU A 35 -13.66 -10.37 -3.03
CA GLU A 35 -12.28 -10.24 -3.51
C GLU A 35 -11.58 -8.99 -2.97
N THR A 36 -10.37 -9.18 -2.44
CA THR A 36 -9.49 -8.08 -2.05
C THR A 36 -8.39 -7.88 -3.09
N LYS A 37 -8.23 -6.65 -3.58
CA LYS A 37 -7.11 -6.20 -4.41
C LYS A 37 -5.85 -6.05 -3.53
N ASP A 38 -5.28 -7.18 -3.12
CA ASP A 38 -4.21 -7.25 -2.12
C ASP A 38 -2.99 -6.39 -2.46
N GLY A 39 -2.55 -6.43 -3.72
CA GLY A 39 -1.43 -5.60 -4.17
C GLY A 39 -1.70 -4.11 -4.04
N LEU A 40 -2.92 -3.66 -4.34
CA LEU A 40 -3.33 -2.25 -4.21
C LEU A 40 -3.43 -1.85 -2.74
N ARG A 41 -4.07 -2.68 -1.90
CA ARG A 41 -4.18 -2.45 -0.45
C ARG A 41 -2.80 -2.28 0.18
N LEU A 42 -1.89 -3.18 -0.14
CA LEU A 42 -0.53 -3.15 0.39
C LEU A 42 0.26 -1.93 -0.14
N ALA A 43 0.12 -1.60 -1.42
CA ALA A 43 0.76 -0.42 -2.01
C ALA A 43 0.31 0.88 -1.32
N ILE A 44 -1.00 1.04 -1.07
CA ILE A 44 -1.53 2.19 -0.33
C ILE A 44 -0.95 2.24 1.09
N GLY A 45 -0.90 1.10 1.79
CA GLY A 45 -0.31 1.01 3.13
C GLY A 45 1.15 1.49 3.17
N TYR A 46 1.98 1.08 2.20
CA TYR A 46 3.37 1.54 2.11
C TYR A 46 3.50 3.02 1.69
N ILE A 47 2.62 3.51 0.83
CA ILE A 47 2.55 4.94 0.49
C ILE A 47 2.26 5.77 1.75
N LEU A 48 1.32 5.33 2.59
CA LEU A 48 1.03 5.99 3.87
C LEU A 48 2.22 5.97 4.82
N LYS A 49 2.93 4.84 4.96
CA LYS A 49 4.18 4.77 5.74
C LYS A 49 5.21 5.80 5.27
N ARG A 50 5.34 5.99 3.96
CA ARG A 50 6.24 7.00 3.40
C ARG A 50 5.73 8.42 3.68
N LEU A 51 4.43 8.66 3.51
CA LEU A 51 3.79 9.95 3.74
C LEU A 51 4.02 10.42 5.19
N ILE A 52 3.77 9.54 6.16
CA ILE A 52 4.00 9.79 7.60
C ILE A 52 5.42 10.30 7.83
N LYS A 53 6.43 9.60 7.31
CA LYS A 53 7.84 9.99 7.47
C LYS A 53 8.16 11.34 6.86
N VAL A 54 7.62 11.63 5.67
CA VAL A 54 7.82 12.91 4.97
C VAL A 54 7.22 14.06 5.76
N PHE A 55 5.96 13.94 6.20
CA PHE A 55 5.29 14.99 6.96
C PHE A 55 5.91 15.20 8.34
N ASN A 56 6.31 14.13 9.03
CA ASN A 56 7.00 14.25 10.31
C ASN A 56 8.33 15.02 10.15
N GLY A 57 9.14 14.64 9.16
CA GLY A 57 10.38 15.35 8.85
C GLY A 57 10.14 16.81 8.47
N TYR A 58 9.12 17.07 7.65
CA TYR A 58 8.73 18.43 7.27
C TYR A 58 8.33 19.28 8.48
N TYR A 59 7.48 18.77 9.38
CA TYR A 59 7.05 19.52 10.56
C TYR A 59 8.19 19.81 11.52
N ILE A 60 9.09 18.83 11.75
CA ILE A 60 10.29 19.04 12.55
C ILE A 60 11.19 20.12 11.94
N GLN A 61 11.41 20.09 10.62
CA GLN A 61 12.22 21.09 9.91
C GLN A 61 11.65 22.51 9.99
N GLN A 62 10.32 22.64 10.11
CA GLN A 62 9.61 23.93 10.19
C GLN A 62 9.33 24.36 11.64
N ASP A 63 9.91 23.69 12.64
CA ASP A 63 9.67 23.93 14.08
C ASP A 63 8.19 23.78 14.50
N ARG A 64 7.39 23.03 13.72
CA ARG A 64 5.98 22.71 13.98
C ARG A 64 5.88 21.47 14.86
N MET A 65 6.44 21.54 16.06
CA MET A 65 6.61 20.37 16.94
C MET A 65 5.31 19.71 17.38
N ASP A 66 4.22 20.45 17.52
CA ASP A 66 2.92 19.86 17.90
C ASP A 66 2.28 19.06 16.76
N ASP A 67 2.47 19.50 15.51
CA ASP A 67 2.05 18.74 14.34
C ASP A 67 2.89 17.47 14.17
N ALA A 68 4.21 17.56 14.41
CA ALA A 68 5.10 16.39 14.43
C ALA A 68 4.66 15.36 15.47
N LYS A 69 4.33 15.79 16.71
CA LYS A 69 3.80 14.91 17.76
C LYS A 69 2.49 14.22 17.33
N GLU A 70 1.59 14.93 16.66
CA GLU A 70 0.35 14.33 16.18
C GLU A 70 0.61 13.27 15.11
N VAL A 71 1.55 13.52 14.19
CA VAL A 71 1.98 12.54 13.18
C VAL A 71 2.66 11.33 13.82
N ASP A 72 3.49 11.51 14.84
CA ASP A 72 4.09 10.39 15.60
C ASP A 72 3.02 9.53 16.27
N LEU A 73 2.01 10.15 16.86
CA LEU A 73 0.91 9.43 17.47
C LEU A 73 0.06 8.71 16.41
N PHE A 74 -0.17 9.33 15.25
CA PHE A 74 -0.80 8.68 14.11
C PHE A 74 0.00 7.47 13.64
N GLN A 75 1.32 7.59 13.53
CA GLN A 75 2.21 6.50 13.15
C GLN A 75 2.06 5.31 14.09
N ARG A 76 2.04 5.54 15.40
CA ARG A 76 1.88 4.46 16.40
C ARG A 76 0.55 3.73 16.23
N VAL A 77 -0.54 4.46 15.99
CA VAL A 77 -1.86 3.86 15.72
C VAL A 77 -1.83 3.06 14.42
N PHE A 78 -1.23 3.62 13.37
CA PHE A 78 -1.09 2.97 12.08
C PHE A 78 -0.28 1.67 12.15
N GLU A 79 0.85 1.68 12.87
CA GLU A 79 1.69 0.50 13.06
C GLU A 79 0.99 -0.57 13.89
N SER A 80 0.28 -0.18 14.95
CA SER A 80 -0.52 -1.11 15.78
C SER A 80 -1.62 -1.81 14.97
N ASN A 81 -2.23 -1.08 14.02
CA ASN A 81 -3.28 -1.61 13.15
C ASN A 81 -2.74 -2.34 11.91
N TRP A 82 -1.43 -2.28 11.64
CA TRP A 82 -0.87 -2.83 10.39
C TRP A 82 -1.19 -4.32 10.23
N ALA A 83 -1.02 -5.08 11.31
CA ALA A 83 -1.26 -6.52 11.31
C ALA A 83 -2.72 -6.86 10.95
N TYR A 84 -3.67 -6.06 11.45
CA TYR A 84 -5.08 -6.28 11.19
C TYR A 84 -5.47 -5.92 9.75
N THR A 85 -4.99 -4.79 9.25
CA THR A 85 -5.45 -4.24 7.96
C THR A 85 -4.69 -4.76 6.75
N PHE A 86 -3.37 -5.00 6.88
CA PHE A 86 -2.49 -5.23 5.74
C PHE A 86 -1.78 -6.59 5.74
N HIS A 87 -1.79 -7.35 6.85
CA HIS A 87 -1.00 -8.58 6.94
C HIS A 87 -1.47 -9.66 5.96
N SER A 88 -2.78 -9.88 5.84
CA SER A 88 -3.35 -10.85 4.90
C SER A 88 -2.93 -10.52 3.46
N SER A 89 -3.09 -9.26 3.06
CA SER A 89 -2.66 -8.79 1.73
C SER A 89 -1.15 -8.86 1.52
N GLN A 90 -0.36 -8.68 2.58
CA GLN A 90 1.09 -8.88 2.52
C GLN A 90 1.42 -10.34 2.22
N VAL A 91 0.84 -11.27 2.95
CA VAL A 91 1.04 -12.71 2.74
C VAL A 91 0.59 -13.13 1.33
N ALA A 92 -0.60 -12.71 0.90
CA ALA A 92 -1.12 -13.02 -0.43
C ALA A 92 -0.21 -12.50 -1.54
N THR A 93 0.28 -11.26 -1.42
CA THR A 93 1.20 -10.66 -2.40
C THR A 93 2.56 -11.36 -2.41
N GLU A 94 3.09 -11.76 -1.26
CA GLU A 94 4.35 -12.49 -1.15
C GLU A 94 4.25 -13.89 -1.77
N LEU A 95 3.14 -14.60 -1.55
CA LEU A 95 2.86 -15.89 -2.20
C LEU A 95 2.83 -15.76 -3.73
N LEU A 96 2.09 -14.77 -4.26
CA LEU A 96 2.07 -14.47 -5.69
C LEU A 96 3.46 -14.12 -6.23
N ARG A 97 4.24 -13.34 -5.47
CA ARG A 97 5.61 -12.99 -5.89
C ARG A 97 6.52 -14.20 -5.95
N ASN A 98 6.36 -15.15 -5.04
CA ASN A 98 7.14 -16.39 -5.03
C ASN A 98 6.79 -17.33 -6.18
N THR A 99 5.54 -17.32 -6.65
CA THR A 99 5.16 -18.09 -7.85
C THR A 99 5.71 -17.48 -9.14
N LEU A 100 5.67 -16.15 -9.26
CA LEU A 100 6.20 -15.41 -10.42
C LEU A 100 7.74 -15.36 -10.51
N ARG A 101 8.44 -15.60 -9.39
CA ARG A 101 9.90 -15.62 -9.32
C ARG A 101 10.52 -16.95 -9.73
N LYS A 102 9.73 -18.00 -9.91
CA LYS A 102 10.24 -19.22 -10.56
C LYS A 102 10.65 -18.81 -11.98
N PRO A 103 11.88 -19.11 -12.42
CA PRO A 103 12.23 -18.94 -13.83
C PRO A 103 11.15 -19.66 -14.63
N CYS A 104 10.49 -18.96 -15.55
CA CYS A 104 9.75 -19.65 -16.60
C CYS A 104 10.72 -20.68 -17.18
N ASP A 105 10.31 -21.95 -17.22
CA ASP A 105 11.16 -23.05 -17.65
C ASP A 105 11.99 -22.63 -18.86
N MET A 106 13.30 -22.90 -18.81
CA MET A 106 14.20 -22.65 -19.93
C MET A 106 13.53 -23.23 -21.19
N PRO A 107 13.41 -22.46 -22.29
CA PRO A 107 12.73 -22.94 -23.48
C PRO A 107 13.26 -24.32 -23.84
N LEU A 108 12.35 -25.29 -24.03
CA LEU A 108 12.75 -26.65 -24.33
C LEU A 108 13.48 -26.65 -25.69
N GLU A 109 14.36 -27.60 -25.95
CA GLU A 109 15.04 -27.71 -27.25
C GLU A 109 14.06 -27.74 -28.44
N SER A 110 12.83 -28.24 -28.21
CA SER A 110 11.73 -28.20 -29.18
C SER A 110 11.29 -26.79 -29.57
N ASP A 111 11.38 -25.84 -28.65
CA ASP A 111 11.00 -24.44 -28.87
C ASP A 111 12.10 -23.70 -29.62
N ILE A 112 13.37 -24.04 -29.36
CA ILE A 112 14.53 -23.51 -30.09
C ILE A 112 14.51 -23.95 -31.56
N LYS A 113 14.17 -25.23 -31.84
CA LYS A 113 14.06 -25.77 -33.21
C LYS A 113 12.94 -25.14 -34.04
N LYS A 114 11.88 -24.63 -33.40
CA LYS A 114 10.80 -23.91 -34.11
C LYS A 114 11.26 -22.52 -34.54
N SER A 115 12.04 -21.83 -33.72
CA SER A 115 12.54 -20.48 -34.02
C SER A 115 13.57 -20.44 -35.14
N SER A 116 14.41 -21.48 -35.29
CA SER A 116 15.38 -21.57 -36.39
C SER A 116 14.72 -21.80 -37.77
N ARG A 117 13.43 -22.15 -37.81
CA ARG A 117 12.68 -22.39 -39.05
C ARG A 117 12.14 -21.11 -39.70
N PHE A 118 12.20 -19.97 -38.99
CA PHE A 118 11.75 -18.67 -39.48
C PHE A 118 12.90 -17.75 -39.95
N SER A 119 14.13 -18.26 -40.04
CA SER A 119 15.32 -17.50 -40.46
C SER A 119 15.83 -17.86 -41.87
N HIS A 120 15.01 -18.48 -42.72
CA HIS A 120 15.26 -18.67 -44.15
C HIS A 120 14.06 -18.20 -44.97
#